data_AF-A0A2N6BB08-F1
#
_entry.id   AF-A0A2N6BB08-F1
#
_cell.length_a   1.000
_cell.length_b   1.000
_cell.length_c   1.000
_cell.angle_alpha   90.00
_cell.angle_beta   90.00
_cell.angle_gamma   90.00
#
_symmetry.space_group_name_H-M   'P 1'
#
loop_
_entity.id
_entity.type
_entity.pdbx_description
1 polymer ?
#
loop_
_entity_poly.entity_id
_entity_poly.type
_entity_poly.pdbx_seq_one_letter_code
_entity_poly.pdbx_strand_id
1 'polypeptide(L)'
;MLPLTFMFIINRESKLITVFHPKRKLQLGKSGVRCILFRLDERSHIRQGAEEMFRIITVTMVMLLALTSSALCQEPVVELILPFDKAIISAPNLNILFKNSFGLMPKITLNDEDISSKVIEAPCDKEVGEFSYRHLELSLKEGSNNIIWVNPETEKRLLSLTLYHIPRHSSKMVRDPEAKEFLFHVSDFELKCSRCHEYLEKSSCAISSEPVGGGCMECHKEMKEGPVAHKPVEDGICLVCHDNTFSPNRFEVKAQQAELCRRCHEEYMVTNIENQRFLHGPVAVGRCLDCHSVHYGERKLIISDESQELCFECHRPFGGDDDDESLHTEETCDSCHTPHASDTARFLNNDVNDLCLGCHDTIAYGEHAAMGEHTTSAPVNPENPARPFTCISCHTAHGGKDIVYKYIFEGVKSTNDFCNRCHANE
;
A
#
# COMPACT_ATOMS: atom_id res chain seq x y z
N MET A 1 10.82 30.32 -49.24
CA MET A 1 9.37 30.27 -48.94
C MET A 1 8.70 31.41 -49.67
N LEU A 2 7.68 31.14 -50.50
CA LEU A 2 6.90 32.17 -51.22
C LEU A 2 6.06 32.99 -50.23
N PRO A 3 5.91 34.32 -50.42
CA PRO A 3 5.02 35.12 -49.57
C PRO A 3 3.56 34.78 -49.90
N LEU A 4 2.79 34.39 -48.88
CA LEU A 4 1.35 34.17 -48.97
C LEU A 4 0.64 35.53 -49.17
N THR A 5 0.08 35.76 -50.36
CA THR A 5 -0.74 36.94 -50.64
C THR A 5 -2.19 36.64 -50.26
N PHE A 6 -2.71 37.35 -49.26
CA PHE A 6 -4.13 37.34 -48.91
C PHE A 6 -4.82 38.55 -49.53
N MET A 7 -5.99 38.35 -50.15
CA MET A 7 -6.80 39.41 -50.72
C MET A 7 -7.97 39.71 -49.79
N PHE A 8 -8.05 40.95 -49.30
CA PHE A 8 -9.11 41.42 -48.42
C PHE A 8 -10.02 42.38 -49.19
N ILE A 9 -11.33 42.18 -49.12
CA ILE A 9 -12.33 43.13 -49.62
C ILE A 9 -13.12 43.65 -48.41
N ILE A 10 -13.13 44.96 -48.23
CA ILE A 10 -13.82 45.64 -47.12
C ILE A 10 -15.04 46.36 -47.69
N ASN A 11 -16.24 45.92 -47.30
CA ASN A 11 -17.48 46.64 -47.61
C ASN A 11 -17.80 47.62 -46.46
N ARG A 12 -17.82 48.92 -46.75
CA ARG A 12 -17.98 49.98 -45.73
C ARG A 12 -19.40 50.10 -45.18
N GLU A 13 -20.43 49.53 -45.82
CA GLU A 13 -21.80 49.62 -45.30
C GLU A 13 -22.16 48.47 -44.35
N SER A 14 -21.55 47.29 -44.49
CA SER A 14 -21.95 46.08 -43.75
C SER A 14 -20.99 45.66 -42.62
N LYS A 15 -19.89 46.40 -42.39
CA LYS A 15 -18.84 46.07 -41.38
C LYS A 15 -18.39 44.59 -41.39
N LEU A 16 -18.29 43.97 -42.57
CA LEU A 16 -17.84 42.58 -42.70
C LEU A 16 -16.48 42.51 -43.41
N ILE A 17 -15.54 41.74 -42.87
CA ILE A 17 -14.24 41.45 -43.49
C ILE A 17 -14.25 39.99 -43.92
N THR A 18 -14.09 39.73 -45.22
CA THR A 18 -14.00 38.36 -45.76
C THR A 18 -12.56 38.08 -46.19
N VAL A 19 -12.00 36.96 -45.72
CA VAL A 19 -10.60 36.56 -45.94
C VAL A 19 -10.56 35.31 -46.82
N PHE A 20 -9.79 35.34 -47.91
CA PHE A 20 -9.61 34.17 -48.79
C PHE A 20 -8.20 33.60 -48.69
N HIS A 21 -8.09 32.30 -48.44
CA HIS A 21 -6.84 31.54 -48.44
C HIS A 21 -6.58 30.90 -49.82
N PRO A 22 -5.38 31.00 -50.42
CA PRO A 22 -5.13 30.62 -51.81
C PRO A 22 -4.99 29.11 -52.09
N LYS A 23 -5.23 28.21 -51.11
CA LYS A 23 -5.04 26.75 -51.27
C LYS A 23 -6.08 25.84 -50.59
N ARG A 24 -7.38 26.14 -50.70
CA ARG A 24 -8.41 25.09 -50.57
C ARG A 24 -9.46 25.23 -51.67
N LYS A 25 -9.47 24.28 -52.60
CA LYS A 25 -10.70 23.91 -53.32
C LYS A 25 -11.65 23.34 -52.27
N LEU A 26 -12.48 24.18 -51.68
CA LEU A 26 -13.65 23.72 -50.95
C LEU A 26 -14.70 23.32 -52.00
N GLN A 27 -14.88 22.01 -52.19
CA GLN A 27 -16.15 21.48 -52.69
C GLN A 27 -17.21 21.82 -51.64
N LEU A 28 -18.02 22.83 -51.91
CA LEU A 28 -19.21 23.12 -51.13
C LEU A 28 -20.39 22.38 -51.74
N GLY A 29 -20.78 21.31 -51.06
CA GLY A 29 -22.12 20.76 -51.16
C GLY A 29 -23.17 21.81 -50.79
N LYS A 30 -24.34 21.64 -51.40
CA LYS A 30 -25.53 22.50 -51.38
C LYS A 30 -25.82 23.21 -50.04
N SER A 31 -25.52 24.49 -49.97
CA SER A 31 -26.40 25.53 -49.37
C SER A 31 -25.82 26.89 -49.73
N GLY A 32 -26.61 27.69 -50.45
CA GLY A 32 -26.13 28.72 -51.35
C GLY A 32 -25.72 30.05 -50.72
N VAL A 33 -24.73 30.69 -51.35
CA VAL A 33 -24.58 32.15 -51.44
C VAL A 33 -24.00 32.46 -52.83
N ARG A 34 -24.69 33.31 -53.61
CA ARG A 34 -24.26 33.78 -54.94
C ARG A 34 -23.26 34.93 -54.80
N CYS A 35 -22.10 34.85 -55.46
CA CYS A 35 -21.22 36.00 -55.67
C CYS A 35 -21.60 36.73 -56.97
N ILE A 36 -21.79 38.05 -56.91
CA ILE A 36 -21.92 38.93 -58.08
C ILE A 36 -20.68 39.82 -58.12
N LEU A 37 -19.96 39.82 -59.25
CA LEU A 37 -18.81 40.68 -59.53
C LEU A 37 -19.30 42.01 -60.12
N PHE A 38 -18.84 43.15 -59.59
CA PHE A 38 -18.92 44.43 -60.27
C PHE A 38 -17.54 45.07 -60.42
N ARG A 39 -17.32 45.65 -61.60
CA ARG A 39 -16.11 46.34 -62.06
C ARG A 39 -16.20 47.80 -61.60
N LEU A 40 -15.20 48.32 -60.91
CA LEU A 40 -15.12 49.74 -60.54
C LEU A 40 -13.99 50.41 -61.29
N ASP A 41 -14.35 51.49 -61.99
CA ASP A 41 -13.45 52.40 -62.67
C ASP A 41 -13.39 53.75 -61.93
N GLU A 42 -12.27 54.42 -62.17
CA GLU A 42 -11.92 55.81 -61.92
C GLU A 42 -11.53 56.34 -60.52
N ARG A 43 -10.45 57.12 -60.61
CA ARG A 43 -9.60 57.72 -59.59
C ARG A 43 -10.17 59.06 -59.12
N SER A 44 -10.08 59.33 -57.81
CA SER A 44 -9.54 60.57 -57.21
C SER A 44 -9.94 60.62 -55.73
N HIS A 45 -9.10 61.23 -54.88
CA HIS A 45 -9.22 61.36 -53.39
C HIS A 45 -8.54 60.30 -52.50
N ILE A 46 -7.54 59.57 -53.00
CA ILE A 46 -6.75 58.62 -52.20
C ILE A 46 -5.42 59.26 -51.79
N ARG A 47 -5.37 60.16 -50.80
CA ARG A 47 -4.08 60.49 -50.14
C ARG A 47 -4.17 60.75 -48.64
N GLN A 48 -5.20 61.45 -48.13
CA GLN A 48 -5.32 61.70 -46.68
C GLN A 48 -6.02 60.57 -45.91
N GLY A 49 -7.08 59.97 -46.46
CA GLY A 49 -7.75 58.83 -45.81
C GLY A 49 -6.96 57.52 -45.83
N ALA A 50 -5.87 57.44 -46.61
CA ALA A 50 -5.05 56.24 -46.72
C ALA A 50 -4.11 56.08 -45.51
N GLU A 51 -3.54 57.16 -44.96
CA GLU A 51 -2.64 57.08 -43.81
C GLU A 51 -3.36 56.75 -42.50
N GLU A 52 -4.55 57.32 -42.27
CA GLU A 52 -5.39 56.98 -41.11
C GLU A 52 -5.92 55.55 -41.19
N MET A 53 -6.31 55.08 -42.38
CA MET A 53 -6.76 53.70 -42.57
C MET A 53 -5.60 52.71 -42.40
N PHE A 54 -4.39 53.05 -42.86
CA PHE A 54 -3.18 52.25 -42.64
C PHE A 54 -2.81 52.20 -41.15
N ARG A 55 -2.89 53.34 -40.43
CA ARG A 55 -2.68 53.37 -38.97
C ARG A 55 -3.70 52.50 -38.23
N ILE A 56 -4.99 52.60 -38.57
CA ILE A 56 -6.02 51.77 -37.92
C ILE A 56 -5.77 50.29 -38.24
N ILE A 57 -5.53 49.91 -39.49
CA ILE A 57 -5.24 48.51 -39.86
C ILE A 57 -3.98 48.00 -39.16
N THR A 58 -2.93 48.82 -39.03
CA THR A 58 -1.68 48.43 -38.36
C THR A 58 -1.90 48.28 -36.85
N VAL A 59 -2.62 49.19 -36.20
CA VAL A 59 -2.97 49.08 -34.77
C VAL A 59 -3.90 47.90 -34.53
N THR A 60 -4.84 47.63 -35.43
CA THR A 60 -5.75 46.48 -35.31
C THR A 60 -5.02 45.17 -35.58
N MET A 61 -4.08 45.10 -36.54
CA MET A 61 -3.21 43.93 -36.75
C MET A 61 -2.25 43.73 -35.59
N VAL A 62 -1.69 44.80 -35.01
CA VAL A 62 -0.82 44.71 -33.83
C VAL A 62 -1.62 44.30 -32.60
N MET A 63 -2.85 44.78 -32.43
CA MET A 63 -3.76 44.28 -31.39
C MET A 63 -4.19 42.83 -31.65
N LEU A 64 -4.51 42.45 -32.88
CA LEU A 64 -4.82 41.05 -33.23
C LEU A 64 -3.60 40.15 -33.04
N LEU A 65 -2.38 40.60 -33.39
CA LEU A 65 -1.13 39.89 -33.16
C LEU A 65 -0.79 39.81 -31.66
N ALA A 66 -1.10 40.84 -30.88
CA ALA A 66 -0.95 40.88 -29.42
C ALA A 66 -2.02 40.03 -28.70
N LEU A 67 -3.21 39.90 -29.29
CA LEU A 67 -4.29 39.03 -28.82
C LEU A 67 -4.07 37.56 -29.26
N THR A 68 -3.35 37.31 -30.35
CA THR A 68 -2.93 35.95 -30.75
C THR A 68 -1.62 35.51 -30.11
N SER A 69 -0.79 36.41 -29.58
CA SER A 69 0.39 36.03 -28.79
C SER A 69 0.05 35.70 -27.33
N SER A 70 -1.17 36.04 -26.89
CA SER A 70 -1.74 35.63 -25.60
C SER A 70 -2.68 34.42 -25.71
N ALA A 71 -2.92 33.92 -26.93
CA ALA A 71 -3.58 32.64 -27.18
C ALA A 71 -2.50 31.57 -27.46
N LEU A 72 -2.44 30.56 -26.59
CA LEU A 72 -1.59 29.35 -26.64
C LEU A 72 -0.18 29.45 -26.04
N CYS A 73 -0.09 29.83 -24.76
CA CYS A 73 0.73 29.07 -23.82
C CYS A 73 -0.12 28.90 -22.56
N GLN A 74 -1.09 27.98 -22.58
CA GLN A 74 -1.64 27.47 -21.33
C GLN A 74 -0.45 26.90 -20.56
N GLU A 75 -0.23 27.36 -19.32
CA GLU A 75 0.81 26.75 -18.48
C GLU A 75 0.53 25.25 -18.40
N PRO A 76 1.54 24.39 -18.58
CA PRO A 76 1.35 22.96 -18.56
C PRO A 76 0.73 22.55 -17.23
N VAL A 77 -0.37 21.80 -17.30
CA VAL A 77 -1.15 21.41 -16.12
C VAL A 77 -0.91 19.94 -15.82
N VAL A 78 -0.81 19.63 -14.53
CA VAL A 78 -0.97 18.28 -13.98
C VAL A 78 -2.26 18.29 -13.16
N GLU A 79 -3.18 17.39 -13.48
CA GLU A 79 -4.45 17.23 -12.78
C GLU A 79 -4.52 15.83 -12.17
N LEU A 80 -4.73 15.77 -10.86
CA LEU A 80 -4.88 14.54 -10.11
C LEU A 80 -6.30 13.98 -10.30
N ILE A 81 -6.41 12.69 -10.61
CA ILE A 81 -7.70 12.02 -10.78
C ILE A 81 -8.03 11.20 -9.53
N LEU A 82 -7.08 10.38 -9.09
CA LEU A 82 -7.14 9.55 -7.89
C LEU A 82 -5.72 9.31 -7.32
N PRO A 83 -5.54 9.19 -5.99
CA PRO A 83 -6.53 9.53 -4.94
C PRO A 83 -6.74 11.05 -4.83
N PHE A 84 -7.50 11.50 -3.83
CA PHE A 84 -7.57 12.92 -3.48
C PHE A 84 -6.47 13.32 -2.49
N ASP A 85 -6.20 14.62 -2.37
CA ASP A 85 -5.20 15.13 -1.42
C ASP A 85 -5.58 14.88 0.04
N LYS A 86 -4.60 14.51 0.87
CA LYS A 86 -4.76 14.12 2.28
C LYS A 86 -5.56 12.83 2.49
N ALA A 87 -5.52 11.94 1.52
CA ALA A 87 -6.08 10.59 1.64
C ALA A 87 -5.35 9.75 2.71
N ILE A 88 -6.12 9.09 3.58
CA ILE A 88 -5.65 8.06 4.50
C ILE A 88 -5.84 6.69 3.85
N ILE A 89 -4.76 5.94 3.70
CA ILE A 89 -4.71 4.70 2.92
C ILE A 89 -4.19 3.57 3.82
N SER A 90 -4.93 2.47 3.90
CA SER A 90 -4.52 1.32 4.71
C SER A 90 -3.56 0.37 3.98
N ALA A 91 -3.57 0.35 2.65
CA ALA A 91 -2.70 -0.49 1.84
C ALA A 91 -1.32 0.16 1.64
N PRO A 92 -0.22 -0.62 1.67
CA PRO A 92 1.12 -0.07 1.46
C PRO A 92 1.34 0.33 0.00
N ASN A 93 0.70 -0.34 -0.95
CA ASN A 93 0.81 -0.03 -2.37
C ASN A 93 -0.41 0.76 -2.85
N LEU A 94 -0.15 1.75 -3.71
CA LEU A 94 -1.19 2.58 -4.30
C LEU A 94 -0.85 2.91 -5.76
N ASN A 95 -1.85 2.82 -6.62
CA ASN A 95 -1.80 3.38 -7.96
C ASN A 95 -2.38 4.81 -7.97
N ILE A 96 -1.57 5.79 -8.34
CA ILE A 96 -1.98 7.18 -8.56
C ILE A 96 -2.31 7.36 -10.04
N LEU A 97 -3.52 7.83 -10.31
CA LEU A 97 -3.96 8.20 -11.65
C LEU A 97 -3.97 9.72 -11.76
N PHE A 98 -3.25 10.24 -12.74
CA PHE A 98 -3.24 11.65 -13.07
C PHE A 98 -3.19 11.85 -14.58
N LYS A 99 -3.53 13.05 -15.03
CA LYS A 99 -3.32 13.45 -16.43
C LYS A 99 -2.48 14.71 -16.48
N ASN A 100 -1.72 14.87 -17.55
CA ASN A 100 -0.93 16.07 -17.75
C ASN A 100 -0.97 16.53 -19.20
N SER A 101 -0.65 17.80 -19.44
CA SER A 101 -0.59 18.37 -20.80
C SER A 101 0.30 17.50 -21.70
N PHE A 102 -0.15 17.27 -22.94
CA PHE A 102 0.57 16.44 -23.90
C PHE A 102 2.02 16.91 -24.09
N GLY A 103 2.97 15.96 -24.10
CA GLY A 103 4.40 16.24 -24.23
C GLY A 103 5.10 16.72 -22.95
N LEU A 104 4.37 17.04 -21.88
CA LEU A 104 4.99 17.31 -20.58
C LEU A 104 5.43 15.99 -19.93
N MET A 105 6.68 15.94 -19.49
CA MET A 105 7.20 14.88 -18.63
C MET A 105 7.59 15.50 -17.28
N PRO A 106 6.66 15.59 -16.32
CA PRO A 106 6.95 16.22 -15.05
C PRO A 106 7.98 15.38 -14.27
N LYS A 107 8.91 16.05 -13.60
CA LYS A 107 9.75 15.41 -12.59
C LYS A 107 8.87 15.16 -11.36
N ILE A 108 8.86 13.93 -10.85
CA ILE A 108 8.05 13.54 -9.71
C ILE A 108 8.97 13.09 -8.58
N THR A 109 8.78 13.65 -7.39
CA THR A 109 9.49 13.21 -6.18
C THR A 109 8.52 12.66 -5.15
N LEU A 110 8.95 11.64 -4.41
CA LEU A 110 8.30 11.10 -3.21
C LEU A 110 9.25 11.30 -2.04
N ASN A 111 8.87 12.15 -1.07
CA ASN A 111 9.73 12.51 0.07
C ASN A 111 11.16 12.87 -0.37
N ASP A 112 11.26 13.71 -1.41
CA ASP A 112 12.50 14.17 -2.06
C ASP A 112 13.26 13.13 -2.91
N GLU A 113 12.83 11.86 -2.95
CA GLU A 113 13.39 10.84 -3.85
C GLU A 113 12.74 10.92 -5.23
N ASP A 114 13.54 10.93 -6.31
CA ASP A 114 13.03 10.96 -7.69
C ASP A 114 12.42 9.61 -8.07
N ILE A 115 11.13 9.64 -8.43
CA ILE A 115 10.33 8.48 -8.81
C ILE A 115 9.76 8.61 -10.23
N SER A 116 10.29 9.54 -11.02
CA SER A 116 9.79 9.81 -12.39
C SER A 116 9.85 8.58 -13.30
N SER A 117 10.76 7.63 -13.03
CA SER A 117 10.90 6.37 -13.76
C SER A 117 9.77 5.36 -13.51
N LYS A 118 8.99 5.53 -12.43
CA LYS A 118 7.86 4.66 -12.08
C LYS A 118 6.56 5.02 -12.81
N VAL A 119 6.58 6.07 -13.62
CA VAL A 119 5.42 6.56 -14.35
C VAL A 119 5.17 5.69 -15.58
N ILE A 120 3.98 5.12 -15.67
CA ILE A 120 3.52 4.30 -16.79
C ILE A 120 2.51 5.12 -17.60
N GLU A 121 2.75 5.27 -18.90
CA GLU A 121 1.81 5.92 -19.81
C GLU A 121 0.66 4.99 -20.15
N ALA A 122 -0.58 5.50 -20.06
CA ALA A 122 -1.76 4.69 -20.33
C ALA A 122 -1.89 4.42 -21.84
N PRO A 123 -2.05 3.15 -22.29
CA PRO A 123 -2.12 2.80 -23.71
C PRO A 123 -3.28 3.46 -24.50
N CYS A 124 -4.30 3.96 -23.80
CA CYS A 124 -5.48 4.63 -24.38
C CYS A 124 -5.20 6.03 -24.94
N ASP A 125 -3.99 6.57 -24.77
CA ASP A 125 -3.59 7.91 -25.25
C ASP A 125 -3.52 8.07 -26.78
N LYS A 126 -3.75 7.01 -27.56
CA LYS A 126 -3.55 7.07 -29.03
C LYS A 126 -4.61 7.84 -29.78
N GLU A 127 -5.78 8.12 -29.20
CA GLU A 127 -6.84 8.85 -29.90
C GLU A 127 -7.57 9.84 -28.96
N VAL A 128 -7.35 11.14 -29.22
CA VAL A 128 -8.19 12.30 -28.83
C VAL A 128 -7.92 12.96 -27.46
N GLY A 129 -7.02 13.96 -27.39
CA GLY A 129 -7.01 14.94 -26.28
C GLY A 129 -5.78 15.86 -26.17
N GLU A 130 -5.94 17.00 -25.48
CA GLU A 130 -4.86 17.91 -25.02
C GLU A 130 -4.01 17.34 -23.86
N PHE A 131 -4.43 16.19 -23.30
CA PHE A 131 -3.84 15.59 -22.09
C PHE A 131 -3.52 14.11 -22.29
N SER A 132 -2.49 13.63 -21.59
CA SER A 132 -2.06 12.23 -21.50
C SER A 132 -2.36 11.66 -20.11
N TYR A 133 -2.95 10.47 -20.04
CA TYR A 133 -3.21 9.78 -18.77
C TYR A 133 -2.01 8.94 -18.33
N ARG A 134 -1.72 8.95 -17.03
CA ARG A 134 -0.55 8.29 -16.46
C ARG A 134 -0.89 7.60 -15.15
N HIS A 135 -0.32 6.41 -14.99
CA HIS A 135 -0.36 5.63 -13.77
C HIS A 135 0.99 5.77 -13.07
N LEU A 136 0.97 5.90 -11.75
CA LEU A 136 2.16 5.93 -10.92
C LEU A 136 1.95 4.98 -9.75
N GLU A 137 2.67 3.86 -9.78
CA GLU A 137 2.62 2.84 -8.75
C GLU A 137 3.65 3.15 -7.65
N LEU A 138 3.17 3.25 -6.42
CA LEU A 138 3.97 3.63 -5.25
C LEU A 138 3.81 2.64 -4.11
N SER A 139 4.92 2.40 -3.43
CA SER A 139 4.94 1.79 -2.09
C SER A 139 5.14 2.91 -1.08
N LEU A 140 4.16 3.08 -0.21
CA LEU A 140 4.08 4.13 0.80
C LEU A 140 4.75 3.66 2.09
N LYS A 141 5.50 4.56 2.73
CA LYS A 141 6.01 4.33 4.09
C LYS A 141 4.92 4.67 5.09
N GLU A 142 4.86 3.96 6.21
CA GLU A 142 3.89 4.27 7.26
C GLU A 142 4.05 5.73 7.75
N GLY A 143 2.94 6.47 7.77
CA GLY A 143 2.90 7.89 8.08
C GLY A 143 2.69 8.75 6.83
N SER A 144 3.29 9.94 6.82
CA SER A 144 3.10 10.94 5.77
C SER A 144 4.02 10.67 4.57
N ASN A 145 3.45 10.69 3.38
CA ASN A 145 4.13 10.55 2.10
C ASN A 145 3.80 11.77 1.23
N ASN A 146 4.80 12.56 0.86
CA ASN A 146 4.62 13.79 0.09
C ASN A 146 5.10 13.59 -1.34
N ILE A 147 4.21 13.76 -2.30
CA ILE A 147 4.49 13.64 -3.72
C ILE A 147 4.41 15.02 -4.36
N ILE A 148 5.41 15.39 -5.16
CA ILE A 148 5.49 16.70 -5.81
C ILE A 148 5.77 16.49 -7.30
N TRP A 149 4.97 17.13 -8.14
CA TRP A 149 5.23 17.25 -9.58
C TRP A 149 5.87 18.61 -9.86
N VAL A 150 6.97 18.60 -10.58
CA VAL A 150 7.74 19.79 -10.94
C VAL A 150 7.90 19.83 -12.46
N ASN A 151 7.75 21.02 -13.03
CA ASN A 151 8.07 21.25 -14.43
C ASN A 151 9.59 21.18 -14.62
N PRO A 152 10.12 20.27 -15.46
CA PRO A 152 11.56 20.09 -15.62
C PRO A 152 12.26 21.30 -16.28
N GLU A 153 11.54 22.12 -17.05
CA GLU A 153 12.12 23.26 -17.77
C GLU A 153 12.15 24.54 -16.91
N THR A 154 11.15 24.73 -16.06
CA THR A 154 10.98 25.97 -15.27
C THR A 154 11.24 25.80 -13.79
N GLU A 155 11.42 24.56 -13.33
CA GLU A 155 11.52 24.16 -11.91
C GLU A 155 10.32 24.58 -11.04
N LYS A 156 9.24 25.07 -11.67
CA LYS A 156 8.01 25.43 -10.98
C LYS A 156 7.28 24.17 -10.52
N ARG A 157 6.76 24.22 -9.29
CA ARG A 157 5.84 23.20 -8.77
C ARG A 157 4.53 23.25 -9.54
N LEU A 158 4.12 22.10 -10.07
CA LEU A 158 2.86 21.92 -10.81
C LEU A 158 1.74 21.38 -9.91
N LEU A 159 2.07 20.44 -9.03
CA LEU A 159 1.13 19.78 -8.13
C LEU A 159 1.87 19.29 -6.88
N SER A 160 1.17 19.24 -5.75
CA SER A 160 1.61 18.49 -4.58
C SER A 160 0.46 17.65 -4.02
N LEU A 161 0.79 16.48 -3.51
CA LEU A 161 -0.14 15.51 -2.94
C LEU A 161 0.48 14.97 -1.65
N THR A 162 -0.28 15.01 -0.56
CA THR A 162 0.10 14.38 0.71
C THR A 162 -0.80 13.17 0.94
N LEU A 163 -0.20 12.01 1.16
CA LEU A 163 -0.88 10.75 1.45
C LEU A 163 -0.45 10.24 2.83
N TYR A 164 -1.41 9.74 3.61
CA TYR A 164 -1.15 9.13 4.90
C TYR A 164 -1.34 7.62 4.80
N HIS A 165 -0.25 6.86 4.85
CA HIS A 165 -0.35 5.41 4.93
C HIS A 165 -0.41 4.97 6.39
N ILE A 166 -1.54 4.40 6.81
CA ILE A 166 -1.76 3.89 8.17
C ILE A 166 -2.29 2.46 8.05
N PRO A 167 -1.44 1.44 8.20
CA PRO A 167 -1.86 0.05 8.26
C PRO A 167 -2.96 -0.16 9.29
N ARG A 168 -3.86 -1.14 9.05
CA ARG A 168 -5.00 -1.41 9.98
C ARG A 168 -4.55 -1.77 11.41
N HIS A 169 -3.35 -2.30 11.58
CA HIS A 169 -2.76 -2.65 12.89
C HIS A 169 -1.89 -1.53 13.49
N SER A 170 -1.72 -0.41 12.79
CA SER A 170 -0.89 0.70 13.27
C SER A 170 -1.50 1.36 14.51
N SER A 171 -0.63 1.73 15.46
CA SER A 171 -0.99 2.60 16.59
C SER A 171 -0.89 4.10 16.28
N LYS A 172 -0.39 4.46 15.09
CA LYS A 172 -0.25 5.86 14.67
C LYS A 172 -1.61 6.44 14.30
N MET A 173 -1.77 7.72 14.62
CA MET A 173 -2.98 8.49 14.30
C MET A 173 -2.62 9.67 13.42
N VAL A 174 -3.43 9.90 12.38
CA VAL A 174 -3.34 11.11 11.55
C VAL A 174 -3.96 12.28 12.30
N ARG A 175 -3.19 13.36 12.49
CA ARG A 175 -3.64 14.57 13.21
C ARG A 175 -4.08 15.71 12.28
N ASP A 176 -4.01 15.52 10.97
CA ASP A 176 -4.53 16.51 10.01
C ASP A 176 -6.07 16.45 9.99
N PRO A 177 -6.77 17.53 10.35
CA PRO A 177 -8.24 17.56 10.40
C PRO A 177 -8.90 17.48 9.01
N GLU A 178 -8.17 17.72 7.94
CA GLU A 178 -8.66 17.62 6.56
C GLU A 178 -8.47 16.22 5.97
N ALA A 179 -7.69 15.36 6.63
CA ALA A 179 -7.42 14.01 6.15
C ALA A 179 -8.66 13.12 6.22
N LYS A 180 -8.88 12.33 5.17
CA LYS A 180 -10.05 11.44 5.04
C LYS A 180 -9.64 10.08 4.53
N GLU A 181 -10.31 9.04 5.00
CA GLU A 181 -10.13 7.68 4.51
C GLU A 181 -10.42 7.59 3.00
N PHE A 182 -9.50 6.95 2.28
CA PHE A 182 -9.62 6.72 0.85
C PHE A 182 -10.01 5.27 0.58
N LEU A 183 -11.20 5.11 0.01
CA LEU A 183 -11.76 3.82 -0.38
C LEU A 183 -11.77 3.77 -1.90
N PHE A 184 -10.95 2.90 -2.51
CA PHE A 184 -10.86 2.83 -3.97
C PHE A 184 -12.08 2.18 -4.60
N HIS A 185 -12.55 1.05 -4.05
CA HIS A 185 -13.63 0.23 -4.60
C HIS A 185 -15.01 0.81 -4.26
N VAL A 186 -15.21 2.08 -4.58
CA VAL A 186 -16.51 2.77 -4.51
C VAL A 186 -16.94 3.12 -5.94
N SER A 187 -18.24 3.05 -6.23
CA SER A 187 -18.75 3.20 -7.59
C SER A 187 -18.30 4.49 -8.27
N ASP A 188 -18.24 5.61 -7.54
CA ASP A 188 -17.81 6.91 -8.07
C ASP A 188 -16.36 6.92 -8.57
N PHE A 189 -15.47 6.12 -7.97
CA PHE A 189 -14.07 6.05 -8.39
C PHE A 189 -13.86 5.00 -9.48
N GLU A 190 -14.53 3.86 -9.38
CA GLU A 190 -14.51 2.81 -10.41
C GLU A 190 -15.02 3.35 -11.76
N LEU A 191 -16.06 4.20 -11.75
CA LEU A 191 -16.61 4.86 -12.94
C LEU A 191 -15.61 5.81 -13.63
N LYS A 192 -14.61 6.34 -12.91
CA LYS A 192 -13.58 7.19 -13.54
C LYS A 192 -12.66 6.36 -14.42
N CYS A 193 -12.37 5.14 -13.99
CA CYS A 193 -11.49 4.23 -14.71
C CYS A 193 -12.26 3.50 -15.84
N SER A 194 -13.57 3.32 -15.71
CA SER A 194 -14.39 2.56 -16.69
C SER A 194 -14.45 3.22 -18.07
N ARG A 195 -14.03 4.49 -18.16
CA ARG A 195 -13.84 5.22 -19.41
C ARG A 195 -12.76 4.60 -20.30
N CYS A 196 -11.77 3.95 -19.70
CA CYS A 196 -10.61 3.37 -20.39
C CYS A 196 -10.52 1.85 -20.17
N HIS A 197 -10.99 1.35 -19.03
CA HIS A 197 -10.95 -0.07 -18.67
C HIS A 197 -12.35 -0.66 -18.70
N GLU A 198 -12.54 -1.76 -19.42
CA GLU A 198 -13.81 -2.48 -19.42
C GLU A 198 -13.92 -3.32 -18.14
N TYR A 199 -14.47 -2.75 -17.06
CA TYR A 199 -14.87 -3.47 -15.85
C TYR A 199 -16.22 -4.15 -16.06
N LEU A 200 -16.30 -4.94 -17.13
CA LEU A 200 -17.38 -5.84 -17.51
C LEU A 200 -18.67 -5.71 -16.67
N GLU A 201 -19.54 -4.76 -17.05
CA GLU A 201 -20.91 -4.66 -16.50
C GLU A 201 -21.76 -5.92 -16.77
N LYS A 202 -21.25 -6.89 -17.55
CA LYS A 202 -21.95 -8.14 -17.92
C LYS A 202 -21.06 -9.37 -18.11
N SER A 203 -19.81 -9.40 -17.67
CA SER A 203 -19.09 -10.68 -17.61
C SER A 203 -19.21 -11.27 -16.22
N SER A 204 -19.76 -12.48 -16.16
CA SER A 204 -19.34 -13.59 -15.27
C SER A 204 -19.24 -13.40 -13.75
N CYS A 205 -19.15 -12.22 -13.16
CA CYS A 205 -19.23 -12.02 -11.71
C CYS A 205 -20.58 -12.50 -11.14
N ALA A 206 -21.63 -12.56 -11.96
CA ALA A 206 -22.94 -13.06 -11.57
C ALA A 206 -23.20 -14.52 -11.98
N ILE A 207 -22.48 -15.09 -12.98
CA ILE A 207 -22.78 -16.42 -13.52
C ILE A 207 -21.54 -17.00 -14.25
N SER A 208 -20.59 -17.60 -13.54
CA SER A 208 -19.78 -18.70 -14.10
C SER A 208 -18.96 -19.39 -13.01
N SER A 209 -18.92 -20.71 -13.08
CA SER A 209 -18.11 -21.63 -12.28
C SER A 209 -16.61 -21.61 -12.62
N GLU A 210 -16.04 -20.43 -12.93
CA GLU A 210 -14.60 -20.20 -13.17
C GLU A 210 -14.08 -19.14 -12.18
N PRO A 211 -12.77 -19.07 -11.87
CA PRO A 211 -12.27 -18.28 -10.75
C PRO A 211 -12.53 -16.79 -10.98
N VAL A 212 -13.53 -16.29 -10.25
CA VAL A 212 -14.09 -14.94 -10.36
C VAL A 212 -13.04 -13.84 -10.03
N GLY A 213 -11.89 -14.20 -9.45
CA GLY A 213 -10.83 -13.26 -9.03
C GLY A 213 -9.71 -13.01 -10.05
N GLY A 214 -9.74 -13.60 -11.24
CA GLY A 214 -8.67 -13.43 -12.23
C GLY A 214 -8.36 -11.97 -12.61
N GLY A 215 -9.40 -11.12 -12.68
CA GLY A 215 -9.23 -9.68 -12.96
C GLY A 215 -8.67 -8.86 -11.80
N CYS A 216 -8.80 -9.33 -10.55
CA CYS A 216 -8.29 -8.60 -9.38
C CYS A 216 -6.77 -8.50 -9.41
N MET A 217 -6.11 -9.56 -9.89
CA MET A 217 -4.64 -9.67 -9.94
C MET A 217 -4.01 -8.81 -11.05
N GLU A 218 -4.79 -8.19 -11.93
CA GLU A 218 -4.24 -7.20 -12.87
C GLU A 218 -3.77 -5.94 -12.14
N CYS A 219 -4.43 -5.60 -11.03
CA CYS A 219 -4.08 -4.46 -10.17
C CYS A 219 -3.46 -4.87 -8.83
N HIS A 220 -3.91 -5.97 -8.21
CA HIS A 220 -3.48 -6.43 -6.88
C HIS A 220 -2.45 -7.57 -6.97
N LYS A 221 -1.38 -7.38 -7.76
CA LYS A 221 -0.36 -8.41 -8.04
C LYS A 221 0.37 -8.86 -6.78
N GLU A 222 0.55 -7.93 -5.85
CA GLU A 222 1.25 -8.12 -4.58
C GLU A 222 0.61 -9.18 -3.69
N MET A 223 -0.70 -9.45 -3.87
CA MET A 223 -1.42 -10.41 -3.03
C MET A 223 -0.94 -11.86 -3.18
N LYS A 224 -0.04 -12.14 -4.13
CA LYS A 224 0.59 -13.44 -4.37
C LYS A 224 2.13 -13.39 -4.24
N GLU A 225 2.72 -12.25 -3.91
CA GLU A 225 4.17 -12.08 -4.05
C GLU A 225 5.01 -12.88 -3.05
N GLY A 226 4.45 -13.28 -1.91
CA GLY A 226 5.20 -14.05 -0.92
C GLY A 226 5.42 -15.52 -1.27
N PRO A 227 6.36 -16.19 -0.56
CA PRO A 227 6.76 -17.57 -0.83
C PRO A 227 5.62 -18.58 -0.74
N VAL A 228 4.66 -18.35 0.17
CA VAL A 228 3.52 -19.24 0.40
C VAL A 228 2.23 -18.45 0.29
N ALA A 229 1.49 -18.66 -0.80
CA ALA A 229 0.16 -18.10 -0.98
C ALA A 229 -0.92 -18.94 -0.27
N HIS A 230 -1.96 -18.28 0.24
CA HIS A 230 -3.15 -18.94 0.74
C HIS A 230 -3.88 -19.63 -0.42
N LYS A 231 -4.36 -20.87 -0.24
CA LYS A 231 -4.98 -21.65 -1.31
C LYS A 231 -6.10 -20.91 -2.06
N PRO A 232 -7.05 -20.20 -1.41
CA PRO A 232 -8.06 -19.42 -2.11
C PRO A 232 -7.49 -18.28 -2.98
N VAL A 233 -6.34 -17.71 -2.60
CA VAL A 233 -5.65 -16.67 -3.39
C VAL A 233 -4.89 -17.29 -4.54
N GLU A 234 -4.18 -18.40 -4.31
CA GLU A 234 -3.52 -19.17 -5.36
C GLU A 234 -4.50 -19.60 -6.46
N ASP A 235 -5.71 -20.00 -6.08
CA ASP A 235 -6.79 -20.40 -6.99
C ASP A 235 -7.56 -19.22 -7.59
N GLY A 236 -7.26 -17.98 -7.21
CA GLY A 236 -7.95 -16.79 -7.72
C GLY A 236 -9.42 -16.68 -7.29
N ILE A 237 -9.79 -17.19 -6.12
CA ILE A 237 -11.17 -17.23 -5.61
C ILE A 237 -11.36 -16.19 -4.49
N CYS A 238 -11.02 -14.93 -4.80
CA CYS A 238 -11.03 -13.81 -3.84
C CYS A 238 -12.40 -13.60 -3.16
N LEU A 239 -13.49 -13.85 -3.89
CA LEU A 239 -14.85 -13.64 -3.39
C LEU A 239 -15.32 -14.68 -2.36
N VAL A 240 -14.50 -15.67 -2.01
CA VAL A 240 -14.79 -16.53 -0.84
C VAL A 240 -14.72 -15.70 0.44
N CYS A 241 -13.76 -14.78 0.52
CA CYS A 241 -13.56 -13.89 1.67
C CYS A 241 -14.13 -12.48 1.44
N HIS A 242 -14.01 -11.94 0.22
CA HIS A 242 -14.45 -10.59 -0.11
C HIS A 242 -15.89 -10.55 -0.64
N ASP A 243 -16.62 -9.50 -0.29
CA ASP A 243 -17.99 -9.24 -0.71
C ASP A 243 -18.06 -8.10 -1.73
N ASN A 244 -18.23 -8.45 -3.00
CA ASN A 244 -18.33 -7.48 -4.09
C ASN A 244 -19.60 -6.61 -4.07
N THR A 245 -20.56 -6.91 -3.19
CA THR A 245 -21.81 -6.19 -3.00
C THR A 245 -21.79 -5.24 -1.81
N PHE A 246 -20.74 -5.29 -0.98
CA PHE A 246 -20.62 -4.41 0.17
C PHE A 246 -20.59 -2.94 -0.25
N SER A 247 -21.22 -2.09 0.54
CA SER A 247 -21.33 -0.64 0.28
C SER A 247 -20.99 0.14 1.54
N PRO A 248 -20.26 1.26 1.44
CA PRO A 248 -19.84 1.90 0.19
C PRO A 248 -18.61 1.25 -0.47
N ASN A 249 -17.76 0.57 0.31
CA ASN A 249 -16.54 -0.09 -0.17
C ASN A 249 -16.85 -1.51 -0.65
N ARG A 250 -16.95 -1.69 -1.96
CA ARG A 250 -17.06 -3.03 -2.55
C ARG A 250 -15.83 -3.85 -2.18
N PHE A 251 -16.02 -5.15 -2.11
CA PHE A 251 -14.98 -6.13 -1.75
C PHE A 251 -14.48 -6.01 -0.30
N GLU A 252 -15.28 -5.49 0.63
CA GLU A 252 -14.96 -5.64 2.05
C GLU A 252 -14.99 -7.13 2.47
N VAL A 253 -14.29 -7.50 3.53
CA VAL A 253 -14.32 -8.87 4.05
C VAL A 253 -15.70 -9.23 4.60
N LYS A 254 -16.17 -10.44 4.31
CA LYS A 254 -17.49 -10.96 4.70
C LYS A 254 -17.68 -11.16 6.21
N ALA A 255 -16.58 -11.22 6.94
CA ALA A 255 -16.53 -11.38 8.38
C ALA A 255 -15.20 -10.83 8.89
N GLN A 256 -15.14 -10.50 10.18
CA GLN A 256 -13.93 -9.98 10.79
C GLN A 256 -13.19 -11.08 11.54
N GLN A 257 -11.87 -11.08 11.44
CA GLN A 257 -10.98 -11.81 12.34
C GLN A 257 -11.35 -13.31 12.43
N ALA A 258 -11.36 -13.90 13.63
CA ALA A 258 -11.68 -15.31 13.83
C ALA A 258 -12.96 -15.78 13.13
N GLU A 259 -14.00 -14.95 13.04
CA GLU A 259 -15.26 -15.34 12.37
C GLU A 259 -15.05 -15.62 10.89
N LEU A 260 -14.17 -14.89 10.21
CA LEU A 260 -13.84 -15.17 8.81
C LEU A 260 -13.13 -16.51 8.67
N CYS A 261 -12.15 -16.77 9.55
CA CYS A 261 -11.33 -17.97 9.53
C CYS A 261 -12.14 -19.23 9.86
N ARG A 262 -13.04 -19.16 10.85
CA ARG A 262 -13.90 -20.28 11.29
C ARG A 262 -14.72 -20.87 10.15
N ARG A 263 -15.13 -20.07 9.17
CA ARG A 263 -15.95 -20.54 8.03
C ARG A 263 -15.37 -21.75 7.30
N CYS A 264 -14.04 -21.91 7.34
CA CYS A 264 -13.35 -23.08 6.79
C CYS A 264 -12.48 -23.81 7.82
N HIS A 265 -11.93 -23.10 8.81
CA HIS A 265 -11.00 -23.67 9.80
C HIS A 265 -11.67 -24.01 11.14
N GLU A 266 -13.01 -24.11 11.18
CA GLU A 266 -13.77 -24.43 12.40
C GLU A 266 -13.24 -25.67 13.12
N GLU A 267 -13.05 -26.78 12.39
CA GLU A 267 -12.57 -28.03 12.98
C GLU A 267 -11.25 -27.82 13.73
N TYR A 268 -10.23 -27.25 13.06
CA TYR A 268 -8.94 -26.95 13.68
C TYR A 268 -9.09 -26.01 14.89
N MET A 269 -9.90 -24.95 14.78
CA MET A 269 -10.08 -24.00 15.88
C MET A 269 -10.71 -24.67 17.09
N VAL A 270 -11.72 -25.52 16.89
CA VAL A 270 -12.36 -26.26 17.98
C VAL A 270 -11.38 -27.28 18.57
N THR A 271 -10.75 -28.11 17.75
CA THR A 271 -9.93 -29.23 18.23
C THR A 271 -8.59 -28.80 18.83
N ASN A 272 -7.94 -27.81 18.24
CA ASN A 272 -6.56 -27.44 18.57
C ASN A 272 -6.43 -26.13 19.37
N ILE A 273 -7.49 -25.32 19.46
CA ILE A 273 -7.42 -24.03 20.16
C ILE A 273 -8.45 -23.97 21.30
N GLU A 274 -9.74 -24.10 21.01
CA GLU A 274 -10.79 -23.83 21.99
C GLU A 274 -10.90 -24.90 23.09
N ASN A 275 -10.55 -26.15 22.77
CA ASN A 275 -10.57 -27.25 23.73
C ASN A 275 -9.34 -27.31 24.64
N GLN A 276 -8.36 -26.42 24.45
CA GLN A 276 -7.14 -26.38 25.25
C GLN A 276 -7.35 -25.56 26.54
N ARG A 277 -6.60 -25.90 27.59
CA ARG A 277 -6.74 -25.23 28.90
C ARG A 277 -6.35 -23.76 28.91
N PHE A 278 -5.31 -23.37 28.19
CA PHE A 278 -4.78 -22.02 28.14
C PHE A 278 -4.79 -21.50 26.71
N LEU A 279 -5.44 -20.36 26.50
CA LEU A 279 -5.48 -19.68 25.19
C LEU A 279 -4.60 -18.44 25.23
N HIS A 280 -3.83 -18.22 24.16
CA HIS A 280 -3.03 -17.03 23.99
C HIS A 280 -3.94 -15.80 23.87
N GLY A 281 -3.55 -14.67 24.48
CA GLY A 281 -4.44 -13.50 24.66
C GLY A 281 -5.13 -13.02 23.36
N PRO A 282 -4.36 -12.66 22.31
CA PRO A 282 -4.90 -12.32 20.99
C PRO A 282 -5.83 -13.38 20.40
N VAL A 283 -5.51 -14.66 20.59
CA VAL A 283 -6.31 -15.79 20.08
C VAL A 283 -7.62 -15.94 20.84
N ALA A 284 -7.60 -15.77 22.17
CA ALA A 284 -8.78 -15.81 23.02
C ALA A 284 -9.80 -14.70 22.67
N VAL A 285 -9.32 -13.57 22.15
CA VAL A 285 -10.17 -12.47 21.65
C VAL A 285 -10.37 -12.52 20.12
N GLY A 286 -9.93 -13.60 19.48
CA GLY A 286 -10.16 -13.89 18.07
C GLY A 286 -9.36 -13.05 17.08
N ARG A 287 -8.31 -12.34 17.49
CA ARG A 287 -7.49 -11.46 16.62
C ARG A 287 -6.44 -12.24 15.81
N CYS A 288 -6.90 -13.11 14.92
CA CYS A 288 -6.02 -13.96 14.10
C CYS A 288 -5.10 -13.16 13.17
N LEU A 289 -5.57 -12.01 12.67
CA LEU A 289 -4.84 -11.18 11.70
C LEU A 289 -3.71 -10.32 12.32
N ASP A 290 -3.56 -10.37 13.65
CA ASP A 290 -2.40 -9.77 14.31
C ASP A 290 -1.12 -10.58 14.06
N CYS A 291 -1.24 -11.87 13.72
CA CYS A 291 -0.10 -12.77 13.50
C CYS A 291 -0.12 -13.45 12.13
N HIS A 292 -1.31 -13.67 11.55
CA HIS A 292 -1.45 -14.31 10.25
C HIS A 292 -1.73 -13.30 9.14
N SER A 293 -1.09 -13.52 7.99
CA SER A 293 -1.53 -12.95 6.73
C SER A 293 -2.51 -13.91 6.05
N VAL A 294 -3.51 -13.39 5.34
CA VAL A 294 -4.56 -14.21 4.70
C VAL A 294 -4.37 -14.34 3.19
N HIS A 295 -3.42 -13.61 2.62
CA HIS A 295 -3.12 -13.65 1.20
C HIS A 295 -1.87 -14.48 0.91
N TYR A 296 -0.74 -14.13 1.56
CA TYR A 296 0.52 -14.85 1.47
C TYR A 296 1.36 -14.64 2.73
N GLY A 297 2.33 -15.51 2.99
CA GLY A 297 3.29 -15.35 4.08
C GLY A 297 4.64 -15.98 3.74
N GLU A 298 5.61 -15.75 4.61
CA GLU A 298 6.99 -16.20 4.43
C GLU A 298 7.14 -17.72 4.62
N ARG A 299 6.22 -18.33 5.38
CA ARG A 299 6.28 -19.74 5.76
C ARG A 299 4.91 -20.41 5.63
N LYS A 300 4.90 -21.74 5.76
CA LYS A 300 3.65 -22.53 5.89
C LYS A 300 2.80 -21.96 7.03
N LEU A 301 1.48 -22.09 6.92
CA LEU A 301 0.49 -21.44 7.81
C LEU A 301 0.38 -19.91 7.66
N ILE A 302 1.08 -19.34 6.66
CA ILE A 302 0.85 -17.97 6.17
C ILE A 302 1.10 -16.94 7.29
N ILE A 303 2.21 -17.15 7.98
CA ILE A 303 2.71 -16.26 9.02
C ILE A 303 3.28 -15.01 8.33
N SER A 304 2.99 -13.84 8.88
CA SER A 304 3.36 -12.55 8.29
C SER A 304 4.86 -12.30 8.24
N ASP A 305 5.64 -12.94 9.11
CA ASP A 305 7.09 -12.76 9.23
C ASP A 305 7.81 -14.04 9.67
N GLU A 306 9.13 -13.98 9.80
CA GLU A 306 9.93 -14.99 10.48
C GLU A 306 9.46 -15.15 11.93
N SER A 307 9.29 -16.40 12.39
CA SER A 307 8.49 -16.69 13.60
C SER A 307 8.98 -16.00 14.88
N GLN A 308 10.28 -15.72 14.99
CA GLN A 308 10.84 -15.01 16.15
C GLN A 308 10.54 -13.50 16.12
N GLU A 309 10.72 -12.83 14.97
CA GLU A 309 10.51 -11.38 14.83
C GLU A 309 9.05 -11.01 15.13
N LEU A 310 8.11 -11.81 14.63
CA LEU A 310 6.68 -11.64 14.92
C LEU A 310 6.37 -11.72 16.41
N CYS A 311 7.01 -12.64 17.15
CA CYS A 311 6.82 -12.73 18.59
C CYS A 311 7.31 -11.46 19.28
N PHE A 312 8.46 -10.92 18.84
CA PHE A 312 9.12 -9.77 19.44
C PHE A 312 8.43 -8.43 19.21
N GLU A 313 7.49 -8.35 18.26
CA GLU A 313 6.62 -7.17 18.11
C GLU A 313 5.84 -6.85 19.41
N CYS A 314 5.46 -7.90 20.16
CA CYS A 314 4.74 -7.78 21.42
C CYS A 314 5.55 -8.29 22.63
N HIS A 315 6.23 -9.43 22.48
CA HIS A 315 7.03 -10.07 23.51
C HIS A 315 8.47 -9.64 23.36
N ARG A 316 8.81 -8.40 23.73
CA ARG A 316 10.21 -7.97 23.72
C ARG A 316 11.10 -9.00 24.42
N PRO A 317 12.30 -9.30 23.89
CA PRO A 317 13.24 -10.20 24.53
C PRO A 317 13.38 -9.81 26.00
N PHE A 318 13.43 -10.81 26.87
CA PHE A 318 13.36 -10.63 28.33
C PHE A 318 14.58 -9.90 28.94
N GLY A 319 15.39 -9.17 28.17
CA GLY A 319 16.39 -8.26 28.70
C GLY A 319 17.15 -7.42 27.66
N GLY A 320 16.81 -6.13 27.54
CA GLY A 320 17.74 -5.06 27.14
C GLY A 320 18.36 -5.11 25.73
N ASP A 321 19.17 -4.08 25.42
CA ASP A 321 19.83 -3.87 24.12
C ASP A 321 21.04 -4.81 23.84
N ASP A 322 21.20 -5.90 24.60
CA ASP A 322 22.37 -6.78 24.57
C ASP A 322 21.92 -8.25 24.40
N ASP A 323 21.42 -8.58 23.21
CA ASP A 323 21.09 -9.94 22.76
C ASP A 323 22.39 -10.76 22.57
N ASP A 324 22.69 -11.77 23.41
CA ASP A 324 23.52 -12.94 22.97
C ASP A 324 23.72 -14.13 23.95
N GLU A 325 23.15 -14.16 25.17
CA GLU A 325 23.59 -15.17 26.17
C GLU A 325 22.68 -16.41 26.34
N SER A 326 21.59 -16.55 25.57
CA SER A 326 20.81 -17.80 25.60
C SER A 326 21.54 -18.91 24.86
N LEU A 327 21.56 -20.11 25.44
CA LEU A 327 22.10 -21.30 24.76
C LEU A 327 21.12 -21.90 23.72
N HIS A 328 19.89 -21.38 23.64
CA HIS A 328 18.85 -21.80 22.69
C HIS A 328 18.60 -20.75 21.58
N THR A 329 19.59 -19.90 21.25
CA THR A 329 19.45 -18.84 20.22
C THR A 329 19.10 -19.38 18.83
N GLU A 330 19.54 -20.58 18.50
CA GLU A 330 19.27 -21.24 17.21
C GLU A 330 17.86 -21.86 17.13
N GLU A 331 17.12 -21.92 18.25
CA GLU A 331 15.77 -22.49 18.30
C GLU A 331 14.68 -21.41 18.12
N THR A 332 13.62 -21.73 17.40
CA THR A 332 12.48 -20.80 17.25
C THR A 332 11.59 -20.82 18.49
N CYS A 333 10.85 -19.74 18.77
CA CYS A 333 9.96 -19.68 19.93
C CYS A 333 8.95 -20.83 19.95
N ASP A 334 8.47 -21.24 18.77
CA ASP A 334 7.49 -22.30 18.58
C ASP A 334 8.05 -23.74 18.72
N SER A 335 9.39 -23.89 18.83
CA SER A 335 10.01 -25.17 19.21
C SER A 335 9.59 -25.61 20.61
N CYS A 336 9.43 -24.64 21.51
CA CYS A 336 9.09 -24.85 22.91
C CYS A 336 7.66 -24.41 23.22
N HIS A 337 7.15 -23.38 22.53
CA HIS A 337 5.85 -22.78 22.80
C HIS A 337 4.79 -23.04 21.73
N THR A 338 3.53 -23.18 22.13
CA THR A 338 2.39 -23.14 21.23
C THR A 338 1.90 -21.69 21.07
N PRO A 339 1.91 -21.08 19.87
CA PRO A 339 1.47 -19.69 19.70
C PRO A 339 -0.04 -19.48 19.88
N HIS A 340 -0.84 -20.56 19.80
CA HIS A 340 -2.29 -20.49 19.92
C HIS A 340 -2.81 -20.82 21.31
N ALA A 341 -2.59 -22.07 21.74
CA ALA A 341 -3.14 -22.60 22.97
C ALA A 341 -2.40 -23.87 23.38
N SER A 342 -2.41 -24.19 24.68
CA SER A 342 -1.84 -25.42 25.23
C SER A 342 -2.60 -25.85 26.48
N ASP A 343 -2.52 -27.13 26.79
CA ASP A 343 -2.94 -27.68 28.08
C ASP A 343 -1.93 -27.42 29.20
N THR A 344 -0.70 -27.05 28.86
CA THR A 344 0.36 -26.73 29.82
C THR A 344 0.48 -25.22 30.06
N ALA A 345 0.87 -24.85 31.28
CA ALA A 345 1.07 -23.45 31.63
C ALA A 345 2.20 -22.83 30.79
N ARG A 346 2.11 -21.52 30.53
CA ARG A 346 3.09 -20.79 29.70
C ARG A 346 3.15 -21.27 28.24
N PHE A 347 2.10 -21.94 27.77
CA PHE A 347 1.97 -22.36 26.38
C PHE A 347 3.08 -23.31 25.96
N LEU A 348 3.53 -24.24 26.80
CA LEU A 348 4.60 -25.15 26.41
C LEU A 348 4.05 -26.30 25.56
N ASN A 349 4.87 -26.80 24.64
CA ASN A 349 4.54 -27.95 23.81
C ASN A 349 4.44 -29.25 24.62
N ASN A 350 5.11 -29.31 25.78
CA ASN A 350 5.09 -30.43 26.73
C ASN A 350 5.22 -29.91 28.16
N ASP A 351 5.05 -30.78 29.16
CA ASP A 351 5.43 -30.47 30.54
C ASP A 351 6.94 -30.10 30.62
N VAL A 352 7.29 -29.22 31.54
CA VAL A 352 8.62 -28.56 31.60
C VAL A 352 9.78 -29.55 31.48
N ASN A 353 9.78 -30.62 32.29
CA ASN A 353 10.89 -31.57 32.30
C ASN A 353 10.92 -32.41 31.02
N ASP A 354 9.75 -32.85 30.53
CA ASP A 354 9.66 -33.65 29.30
C ASP A 354 10.11 -32.84 28.07
N LEU A 355 9.82 -31.53 28.05
CA LEU A 355 10.31 -30.62 27.03
C LEU A 355 11.85 -30.59 27.01
N CYS A 356 12.49 -30.40 28.17
CA CYS A 356 13.94 -30.38 28.26
C CYS A 356 14.56 -31.74 27.89
N LEU A 357 13.98 -32.83 28.38
CA LEU A 357 14.47 -34.18 28.12
C LEU A 357 14.25 -34.65 26.69
N GLY A 358 13.37 -34.00 25.93
CA GLY A 358 13.18 -34.25 24.50
C GLY A 358 14.47 -34.02 23.69
N CYS A 359 15.32 -33.08 24.11
CA CYS A 359 16.62 -32.81 23.50
C CYS A 359 17.80 -33.18 24.41
N HIS A 360 17.64 -33.11 25.73
CA HIS A 360 18.67 -33.40 26.73
C HIS A 360 18.50 -34.77 27.40
N ASP A 361 18.26 -35.81 26.60
CA ASP A 361 17.97 -37.17 27.05
C ASP A 361 19.08 -37.79 27.91
N THR A 362 20.34 -37.42 27.66
CA THR A 362 21.50 -37.89 28.44
C THR A 362 21.46 -37.49 29.91
N ILE A 363 20.72 -36.43 30.27
CA ILE A 363 20.52 -36.01 31.66
C ILE A 363 19.59 -37.00 32.39
N ALA A 364 18.65 -37.63 31.70
CA ALA A 364 17.76 -38.62 32.30
C ALA A 364 18.52 -39.89 32.77
N TYR A 365 19.71 -40.14 32.22
CA TYR A 365 20.50 -41.35 32.44
C TYR A 365 21.92 -41.10 32.97
N GLY A 366 22.34 -39.84 33.12
CA GLY A 366 23.69 -39.41 33.53
C GLY A 366 23.72 -38.59 34.82
N GLU A 367 24.91 -38.18 35.25
CA GLU A 367 25.06 -37.25 36.39
C GLU A 367 24.67 -35.82 35.97
N HIS A 368 23.57 -35.30 36.54
CA HIS A 368 23.21 -33.88 36.46
C HIS A 368 24.10 -33.05 37.41
N ALA A 369 24.21 -31.74 37.19
CA ALA A 369 25.19 -30.85 37.82
C ALA A 369 25.43 -31.14 39.31
N ALA A 370 26.71 -31.08 39.71
CA ALA A 370 27.34 -31.49 40.97
C ALA A 370 26.79 -30.81 42.25
N MET A 371 25.50 -30.94 42.50
CA MET A 371 24.76 -30.45 43.67
C MET A 371 24.42 -31.60 44.64
N GLY A 372 25.09 -32.75 44.56
CA GLY A 372 24.81 -33.91 45.42
C GLY A 372 23.49 -34.61 45.08
N GLU A 373 22.65 -34.91 46.08
CA GLU A 373 21.42 -35.71 45.95
C GLU A 373 20.15 -34.91 45.54
N HIS A 374 20.30 -33.73 44.92
CA HIS A 374 19.13 -32.94 44.50
C HIS A 374 18.34 -33.65 43.39
N THR A 375 17.04 -33.86 43.61
CA THR A 375 16.12 -34.36 42.58
C THR A 375 15.92 -33.32 41.48
N THR A 376 15.67 -33.77 40.24
CA THR A 376 15.29 -32.92 39.10
C THR A 376 13.78 -32.74 38.96
N SER A 377 13.00 -33.41 39.83
CA SER A 377 11.55 -33.30 39.89
C SER A 377 11.02 -33.49 41.31
N ALA A 378 10.13 -32.60 41.75
CA ALA A 378 9.38 -32.77 43.00
C ALA A 378 8.02 -32.05 42.92
N PRO A 379 7.00 -32.48 43.70
CA PRO A 379 5.69 -31.83 43.70
C PRO A 379 5.69 -30.36 44.15
N VAL A 380 6.68 -29.95 44.94
CA VAL A 380 6.76 -28.61 45.54
C VAL A 380 8.16 -28.04 45.30
N ASN A 381 8.24 -26.84 44.73
CA ASN A 381 9.46 -26.06 44.66
C ASN A 381 9.68 -25.30 45.99
N PRO A 382 10.81 -25.50 46.70
CA PRO A 382 11.09 -24.81 47.96
C PRO A 382 11.14 -23.27 47.86
N GLU A 383 11.64 -22.72 46.74
CA GLU A 383 11.67 -21.28 46.49
C GLU A 383 10.27 -20.72 46.23
N ASN A 384 9.41 -21.50 45.57
CA ASN A 384 8.05 -21.09 45.25
C ASN A 384 7.08 -22.28 45.39
N PRO A 385 6.48 -22.46 46.58
CA PRO A 385 5.61 -23.61 46.86
C PRO A 385 4.35 -23.69 45.99
N ALA A 386 4.01 -22.65 45.23
CA ALA A 386 2.87 -22.66 44.31
C ALA A 386 3.13 -23.42 42.99
N ARG A 387 4.37 -23.86 42.74
CA ARG A 387 4.76 -24.60 41.53
C ARG A 387 5.56 -25.86 41.87
N PRO A 388 5.53 -26.90 41.00
CA PRO A 388 6.40 -28.05 41.15
C PRO A 388 7.87 -27.69 40.92
N PHE A 389 8.75 -28.46 41.54
CA PHE A 389 10.18 -28.40 41.29
C PHE A 389 10.49 -29.10 39.96
N THR A 390 11.19 -28.40 39.07
CA THR A 390 11.43 -28.75 37.66
C THR A 390 12.78 -28.21 37.20
N CYS A 391 13.21 -28.53 35.97
CA CYS A 391 14.45 -28.01 35.38
C CYS A 391 14.57 -26.48 35.48
N ILE A 392 13.49 -25.74 35.23
CA ILE A 392 13.46 -24.26 35.30
C ILE A 392 13.38 -23.71 36.73
N SER A 393 13.39 -24.57 37.74
CA SER A 393 13.56 -24.13 39.14
C SER A 393 15.01 -23.74 39.42
N CYS A 394 15.94 -24.27 38.62
CA CYS A 394 17.35 -23.93 38.66
C CYS A 394 17.75 -23.16 37.40
N HIS A 395 17.49 -23.73 36.21
CA HIS A 395 17.97 -23.22 34.92
C HIS A 395 17.09 -22.11 34.35
N THR A 396 17.68 -21.17 33.61
CA THR A 396 16.94 -20.21 32.78
C THR A 396 16.94 -20.66 31.32
N ALA A 397 15.76 -20.77 30.70
CA ALA A 397 15.62 -21.27 29.33
C ALA A 397 15.78 -20.18 28.25
N HIS A 398 15.49 -18.92 28.59
CA HIS A 398 15.56 -17.77 27.68
C HIS A 398 16.88 -17.00 27.75
N GLY A 399 17.86 -17.49 28.52
CA GLY A 399 19.07 -16.73 28.82
C GLY A 399 18.83 -15.63 29.87
N GLY A 400 19.90 -14.91 30.23
CA GLY A 400 19.85 -13.83 31.22
C GLY A 400 21.23 -13.18 31.36
N LYS A 401 21.28 -11.97 31.91
CA LYS A 401 22.54 -11.25 32.14
C LYS A 401 23.38 -11.95 33.20
N ASP A 402 24.69 -12.02 32.97
CA ASP A 402 25.66 -12.62 33.89
C ASP A 402 25.52 -14.15 34.03
N ILE A 403 25.15 -14.86 32.95
CA ILE A 403 25.28 -16.33 32.92
C ILE A 403 26.77 -16.66 32.95
N VAL A 404 27.30 -16.88 34.15
CA VAL A 404 28.65 -17.44 34.30
C VAL A 404 28.57 -18.89 33.86
N TYR A 405 29.37 -19.31 32.88
CA TYR A 405 29.45 -20.69 32.35
C TYR A 405 29.43 -21.83 33.41
N LYS A 406 29.73 -21.52 34.67
CA LYS A 406 29.70 -22.45 35.80
C LYS A 406 28.33 -22.63 36.46
N TYR A 407 27.41 -21.68 36.31
CA TYR A 407 26.09 -21.64 36.93
C TYR A 407 25.12 -21.00 35.92
N ILE A 408 24.34 -21.81 35.21
CA ILE A 408 23.31 -21.41 34.21
C ILE A 408 22.09 -20.75 34.92
N PHE A 409 22.37 -19.99 35.97
CA PHE A 409 21.41 -19.46 36.93
C PHE A 409 21.43 -17.94 36.81
N GLU A 410 20.27 -17.38 36.50
CA GLU A 410 20.12 -15.94 36.30
C GLU A 410 20.16 -15.17 37.62
N GLY A 411 20.82 -14.01 37.61
CA GLY A 411 20.77 -13.05 38.72
C GLY A 411 21.53 -13.45 39.99
N VAL A 412 22.47 -14.40 39.89
CA VAL A 412 23.19 -14.94 41.05
C VAL A 412 24.65 -14.50 41.08
N LYS A 413 25.15 -14.05 42.24
CA LYS A 413 26.54 -13.58 42.40
C LYS A 413 27.52 -14.65 42.87
N SER A 414 27.01 -15.75 43.43
CA SER A 414 27.82 -16.88 43.92
C SER A 414 26.98 -18.15 44.07
N THR A 415 27.61 -19.31 44.20
CA THR A 415 26.90 -20.58 44.50
C THR A 415 26.10 -20.50 45.79
N ASN A 416 26.61 -19.82 46.82
CA ASN A 416 25.92 -19.69 48.10
C ASN A 416 24.64 -18.85 47.97
N ASP A 417 24.72 -17.78 47.16
CA ASP A 417 23.59 -16.92 46.83
C ASP A 417 22.50 -17.71 46.07
N PHE A 418 22.89 -18.66 45.21
CA PHE A 418 21.95 -19.59 44.57
C PHE A 418 21.28 -20.52 45.59
N CYS A 419 22.08 -21.23 46.42
CA CYS A 419 21.55 -22.18 47.40
C CYS A 419 20.57 -21.51 48.39
N ASN A 420 20.85 -20.28 48.79
CA ASN A 420 20.00 -19.51 49.69
C ASN A 420 18.59 -19.25 49.13
N ARG A 421 18.34 -19.35 47.82
CA ARG A 421 17.00 -19.19 47.25
C ARG A 421 16.00 -20.23 47.77
N CYS A 422 16.49 -21.42 48.09
CA CYS A 422 15.69 -22.53 48.63
C CYS A 422 15.97 -22.78 50.12
N HIS A 423 17.20 -22.48 50.57
CA HIS A 423 17.69 -22.81 51.91
C HIS A 423 17.88 -21.57 52.81
N ALA A 424 17.24 -20.43 52.53
CA ALA A 424 17.42 -19.17 53.28
C ALA A 424 17.21 -19.27 54.81
N ASN A 425 16.55 -20.33 55.28
CA ASN A 425 16.19 -20.55 56.68
C ASN A 425 16.76 -21.84 57.27
N GLU A 426 17.68 -22.51 56.55
CA GLU A 426 18.46 -23.65 57.04
C GLU A 426 19.87 -23.19 57.48
#